data_AF-A0A542M2W0-F1
#
_entry.id   AF-A0A542M2W0-F1
#
_cell.length_a   1.000
_cell.length_b   1.000
_cell.length_c   1.000
_cell.angle_alpha   90.00
_cell.angle_beta   90.00
_cell.angle_gamma   90.00
#
_symmetry.space_group_name_H-M   'P 1'
#
loop_
_entity.id
_entity.type
_entity.pdbx_description
1 polymer ?
#
loop_
_entity_poly.entity_id
_entity_poly.type
_entity_poly.pdbx_seq_one_letter_code
_entity_poly.pdbx_strand_id
1 'polypeptide(L)'
;MADPTPPNDPALDTLEAIAAYLASAFESGDPDLLTRALSTVAQADGLAELAAATGLPRAQLAEALSAGEMSLDTTLTLMKVIDLHRPGDGPDPALFQ
;
A
#
# COMPACT_ATOMS: atom_id res chain seq x y z
N MET A 1 -3.73 25.68 12.05
CA MET A 1 -2.75 25.39 10.99
C MET A 1 -2.78 23.89 10.81
N ALA A 2 -3.76 23.39 10.06
CA ALA A 2 -3.85 21.98 9.71
C ALA A 2 -2.99 21.80 8.46
N ASP A 3 -2.03 20.89 8.56
CA ASP A 3 -1.07 20.54 7.53
C ASP A 3 -1.77 20.35 6.17
N PRO A 4 -1.22 20.88 5.07
CA PRO A 4 -1.82 20.73 3.75
C PRO A 4 -1.80 19.25 3.38
N THR A 5 -2.99 18.64 3.31
CA THR A 5 -3.21 17.43 2.51
C THR A 5 -2.41 17.58 1.22
N PRO A 6 -1.41 16.73 0.95
CA PRO A 6 -0.60 16.89 -0.24
C PRO A 6 -1.52 16.82 -1.46
N PRO A 7 -1.50 17.83 -2.34
CA PRO A 7 -2.23 17.80 -3.60
C PRO A 7 -1.44 16.91 -4.55
N ASN A 8 -1.68 15.62 -4.48
CA ASN A 8 -1.29 14.67 -5.51
C ASN A 8 -2.10 13.42 -5.22
N ASP A 9 -3.09 13.13 -6.05
CA ASP A 9 -3.27 11.76 -6.49
C ASP A 9 -2.02 11.48 -7.34
N PRO A 10 -0.92 10.91 -6.79
CA PRO A 10 0.09 10.40 -7.70
C PRO A 10 -0.63 9.41 -8.60
N ALA A 11 -0.26 9.39 -9.87
CA ALA A 11 -0.57 8.32 -10.79
C ALA A 11 -0.30 6.94 -10.14
N LEU A 12 -1.24 6.41 -9.35
CA LEU A 12 -1.22 5.08 -8.75
C LEU A 12 -1.63 4.06 -9.82
N ASP A 13 -1.16 4.29 -11.04
CA ASP A 13 -1.43 3.48 -12.21
C ASP A 13 -0.58 2.21 -12.20
N THR A 14 0.49 2.19 -11.40
CA THR A 14 1.42 1.05 -11.30
C THR A 14 1.52 0.51 -9.87
N LEU A 15 1.83 -0.78 -9.79
CA LEU A 15 2.08 -1.47 -8.53
C LEU A 15 3.20 -0.81 -7.69
N GLU A 16 4.26 -0.33 -8.32
CA GLU A 16 5.38 0.34 -7.66
C GLU A 16 4.96 1.64 -6.96
N ALA A 17 4.12 2.45 -7.61
CA ALA A 17 3.61 3.70 -7.04
C ALA A 17 2.75 3.44 -5.80
N ILE A 18 1.91 2.40 -5.86
CA ILE A 18 1.09 1.94 -4.74
C ILE A 18 1.95 1.48 -3.57
N ALA A 19 2.97 0.66 -3.85
CA ALA A 19 3.89 0.14 -2.85
C ALA A 19 4.64 1.26 -2.11
N ALA A 20 5.19 2.23 -2.85
CA ALA A 20 5.90 3.37 -2.28
C ALA A 20 4.98 4.28 -1.42
N TYR A 21 3.73 4.47 -1.86
CA TYR A 21 2.75 5.29 -1.16
C TYR A 21 2.30 4.64 0.16
N LEU A 22 1.98 3.34 0.15
CA LEU A 22 1.64 2.60 1.37
C LEU A 22 2.82 2.55 2.34
N ALA A 23 4.03 2.29 1.85
CA ALA A 23 5.24 2.29 2.70
C ALA A 23 5.43 3.62 3.42
N SER A 24 5.30 4.75 2.72
CA SER A 24 5.39 6.08 3.33
C SER A 24 4.30 6.33 4.39
N ALA A 25 3.10 5.82 4.17
CA ALA A 25 2.01 5.90 5.14
C ALA A 25 2.27 5.02 6.39
N PHE A 26 2.86 3.84 6.22
CA PHE A 26 3.32 2.99 7.32
C PHE A 26 4.46 3.66 8.11
N GLU A 27 5.44 4.28 7.46
CA GLU A 27 6.54 4.99 8.12
C GLU A 27 6.08 6.22 8.91
N SER A 28 5.03 6.90 8.44
CA SER A 28 4.44 8.03 9.17
C SER A 28 3.87 7.61 10.53
N GLY A 29 3.49 6.34 10.71
CA GLY A 29 2.94 5.83 11.97
C GLY A 29 1.58 6.41 12.36
N ASP A 30 0.93 7.16 11.47
CA ASP A 30 -0.29 7.90 11.75
C ASP A 30 -1.50 7.12 11.19
N PRO A 31 -2.44 6.67 12.03
CA PRO A 31 -3.52 5.77 11.61
C PRO A 31 -4.51 6.45 10.65
N ASP A 32 -4.69 7.77 10.75
CA ASP A 32 -5.55 8.54 9.85
C ASP A 32 -4.94 8.64 8.45
N LEU A 33 -3.61 8.85 8.38
CA LEU A 33 -2.87 8.82 7.11
C LEU A 33 -2.87 7.42 6.49
N LEU A 34 -2.66 6.38 7.28
CA LEU A 34 -2.70 5.00 6.79
C LEU A 34 -4.07 4.65 6.21
N THR A 35 -5.15 4.97 6.93
CA THR A 35 -6.53 4.72 6.48
C THR A 35 -6.83 5.46 5.18
N ARG A 36 -6.39 6.72 5.06
CA ARG A 36 -6.51 7.49 3.82
C ARG A 36 -5.71 6.87 2.69
N ALA A 37 -4.48 6.45 2.96
CA ALA A 37 -3.61 5.86 1.94
C ALA A 37 -4.21 4.56 1.37
N LEU A 38 -4.73 3.70 2.26
CA LEU A 38 -5.43 2.47 1.87
C LEU A 38 -6.68 2.78 1.03
N SER A 39 -7.47 3.78 1.43
CA SER A 39 -8.65 4.22 0.66
C SER A 39 -8.31 4.77 -0.72
N THR A 40 -7.19 5.49 -0.85
CA THR A 40 -6.70 5.99 -2.14
C THR A 40 -6.25 4.83 -3.04
N VAL A 41 -5.52 3.86 -2.49
CA VAL A 41 -5.08 2.66 -3.22
C VAL A 41 -6.27 1.79 -3.65
N ALA A 42 -7.32 1.70 -2.83
CA ALA A 42 -8.54 0.97 -3.19
C ALA A 42 -9.23 1.54 -4.45
N GLN A 43 -9.06 2.82 -4.74
CA GLN A 43 -9.63 3.50 -5.91
C GLN A 43 -8.66 3.60 -7.10
N ALA A 44 -7.39 3.24 -6.91
CA ALA A 44 -6.36 3.35 -7.91
C ALA A 44 -6.52 2.33 -9.06
N ASP A 45 -6.06 2.70 -10.26
CA ASP A 45 -6.02 1.79 -11.41
C ASP A 45 -5.02 0.64 -11.22
N GLY A 46 -3.89 0.90 -10.54
CA GLY A 46 -2.88 -0.10 -10.18
C GLY A 46 -3.38 -1.15 -9.17
N LEU A 47 -4.57 -0.98 -8.59
CA LEU A 47 -5.21 -1.99 -7.74
C LEU A 47 -5.37 -3.34 -8.49
N ALA A 48 -5.60 -3.30 -9.81
CA ALA A 48 -5.67 -4.51 -10.62
C ALA A 48 -4.34 -5.27 -10.64
N GLU A 49 -3.22 -4.56 -10.76
CA GLU A 49 -1.89 -5.17 -10.71
C GLU A 49 -1.57 -5.72 -9.32
N LEU A 50 -1.90 -4.95 -8.27
CA LEU A 50 -1.74 -5.39 -6.89
C LEU A 50 -2.53 -6.67 -6.62
N ALA A 51 -3.80 -6.72 -7.04
CA ALA A 51 -4.65 -7.90 -6.92
C ALA A 51 -4.09 -9.13 -7.66
N ALA A 52 -3.57 -8.91 -8.88
CA ALA A 52 -2.90 -9.96 -9.64
C ALA A 52 -1.63 -10.46 -8.94
N ALA A 53 -0.84 -9.57 -8.35
CA ALA A 53 0.38 -9.91 -7.64
C ALA A 53 0.12 -10.60 -6.28
N THR A 54 -0.92 -10.20 -5.54
CA THR A 54 -1.32 -10.83 -4.28
C THR A 54 -2.09 -12.14 -4.50
N GLY A 55 -2.54 -12.42 -5.73
CA GLY A 55 -3.41 -13.56 -6.03
C GLY A 55 -4.81 -13.45 -5.41
N LEU A 56 -5.24 -12.22 -5.08
CA LEU A 56 -6.53 -11.94 -4.47
C LEU A 56 -7.45 -11.26 -5.49
N PRO A 57 -8.77 -11.49 -5.45
CA PRO A 57 -9.67 -10.81 -6.36
C PRO A 57 -9.74 -9.31 -6.03
N ARG A 58 -9.72 -8.46 -7.07
CA ARG A 58 -9.77 -6.99 -6.97
C ARG A 58 -10.87 -6.50 -6.03
N ALA A 59 -12.05 -7.13 -6.06
CA ALA A 59 -13.17 -6.76 -5.19
C ALA A 59 -12.88 -7.00 -3.70
N GLN A 60 -12.31 -8.16 -3.33
CA GLN A 60 -11.95 -8.40 -1.92
C GLN A 60 -10.81 -7.50 -1.47
N LEU A 61 -9.82 -7.27 -2.34
CA LEU A 61 -8.70 -6.40 -2.02
C LEU A 61 -9.17 -4.94 -1.83
N ALA A 62 -10.01 -4.44 -2.74
CA ALA A 62 -10.61 -3.12 -2.64
C ALA A 62 -11.45 -2.95 -1.37
N GLU A 63 -12.27 -3.94 -1.04
CA GLU A 63 -13.11 -3.92 0.16
C GLU A 63 -12.25 -3.91 1.43
N ALA A 64 -11.23 -4.75 1.50
CA ALA A 64 -10.34 -4.83 2.66
C ALA A 64 -9.50 -3.54 2.85
N LEU A 65 -9.01 -2.95 1.75
CA LEU A 65 -8.29 -1.67 1.76
C LEU A 65 -9.20 -0.50 2.15
N SER A 66 -10.43 -0.47 1.62
CA SER A 66 -11.41 0.57 1.89
C SER A 66 -11.96 0.51 3.32
N ALA A 67 -12.22 -0.72 3.81
CA ALA A 67 -12.66 -0.94 5.19
C ALA A 67 -11.53 -0.72 6.21
N GLY A 68 -10.27 -0.78 5.79
CA GLY A 68 -9.11 -0.82 6.69
C GLY A 68 -9.02 -2.11 7.52
N GLU A 69 -9.95 -3.05 7.32
CA GLU A 69 -10.05 -4.33 8.01
C GLU A 69 -9.53 -5.44 7.09
N MET A 70 -8.20 -5.56 7.02
CA MET A 70 -7.54 -6.65 6.31
C MET A 70 -7.28 -7.82 7.26
N SER A 71 -7.55 -9.03 6.80
CA SER A 71 -7.09 -10.23 7.51
C SER A 71 -5.57 -10.24 7.58
N LEU A 72 -4.99 -10.75 8.67
CA LEU A 72 -3.53 -10.85 8.82
C LEU A 72 -2.86 -11.54 7.62
N ASP A 73 -3.50 -12.56 7.05
CA ASP A 73 -3.03 -13.26 5.85
C ASP A 73 -2.94 -12.34 4.62
N THR A 74 -3.97 -11.50 4.42
CA THR A 74 -4.01 -10.48 3.36
C THR A 74 -2.94 -9.41 3.60
N THR A 75 -2.80 -8.92 4.83
CA THR A 75 -1.77 -7.93 5.18
C THR A 75 -0.36 -8.47 4.95
N LEU A 76 -0.09 -9.72 5.33
CA LEU A 76 1.21 -10.36 5.11
C LEU A 76 1.51 -10.55 3.61
N THR A 77 0.52 -11.01 2.85
CA THR A 77 0.65 -11.16 1.40
C THR A 77 0.89 -9.81 0.73
N LEU A 78 0.15 -8.78 1.15
CA LEU A 78 0.28 -7.42 0.66
C LEU A 78 1.66 -6.83 0.97
N MET A 79 2.11 -6.92 2.22
CA MET A 79 3.46 -6.50 2.63
C MET A 79 4.54 -7.22 1.81
N LYS A 80 4.37 -8.51 1.54
CA LYS A 80 5.33 -9.28 0.74
C LYS A 80 5.39 -8.80 -0.71
N VAL A 81 4.24 -8.52 -1.32
CA VAL A 81 4.18 -7.97 -2.69
C VAL A 81 4.80 -6.57 -2.75
N ILE A 82 4.51 -5.73 -1.76
CA ILE A 82 5.09 -4.40 -1.61
C ILE A 82 6.61 -4.49 -1.48
N ASP A 83 7.13 -5.38 -0.63
CA ASP A 83 8.57 -5.63 -0.46
C ASP A 83 9.24 -6.09 -1.77
N LEU A 84 8.57 -6.99 -2.51
CA LEU A 84 9.04 -7.48 -3.81
C LEU A 84 9.06 -6.41 -4.91
N HIS A 85 8.19 -5.40 -4.83
CA HIS A 85 8.04 -4.35 -5.83
C HIS A 85 8.57 -2.99 -5.39
N ARG A 86 9.12 -2.85 -4.18
CA ARG A 86 9.75 -1.61 -3.74
C ARG A 86 11.10 -1.47 -4.46
N PRO A 87 11.29 -0.48 -5.35
CA PRO A 87 12.58 -0.27 -5.98
C PRO A 87 13.58 0.25 -4.93
N GLY A 88 14.46 -0.63 -4.44
CA GLY A 88 15.71 -0.26 -3.77
C GLY A 88 15.75 -0.23 -2.24
N ASP A 89 14.73 -0.72 -1.54
CA ASP A 89 14.74 -0.81 -0.06
C ASP A 89 13.92 -2.03 0.38
N GLY A 90 14.42 -3.21 0.01
CA GLY A 90 14.11 -4.43 0.76
C GLY A 90 14.78 -4.37 2.14
N PRO A 91 14.49 -5.29 3.08
CA PRO A 91 15.12 -5.29 4.39
C PRO A 91 16.62 -5.22 4.20
N ASP A 92 17.22 -4.13 4.68
CA ASP A 92 18.65 -3.93 4.56
C ASP A 92 19.34 -5.20 5.10
N PRO A 93 20.09 -5.95 4.27
CA PRO A 93 20.71 -7.20 4.71
C PRO A 93 21.71 -6.97 5.85
N ALA A 94 22.02 -5.70 6.19
CA ALA A 94 22.80 -5.32 7.35
C ALA A 94 22.04 -5.41 8.69
N LEU A 95 20.71 -5.52 8.73
CA LEU A 95 19.95 -5.57 10.00
C LEU A 95 20.00 -6.95 10.68
N PHE A 96 20.52 -7.97 9.98
CA PHE A 96 20.72 -9.33 10.49
C PHE A 96 22.19 -9.71 10.74
N GLN A 97 23.11 -8.73 10.80
CA GLN A 97 24.54 -8.96 11.09
C GLN A 97 24.98 -8.46 12.46
#